data_AF-A0A2V6KHE9-F1
#
_entry.id   AF-A0A2V6KHE9-F1
#
_cell.length_a   1.000
_cell.length_b   1.000
_cell.length_c   1.000
_cell.angle_alpha   90.00
_cell.angle_beta   90.00
_cell.angle_gamma   90.00
#
_symmetry.space_group_name_H-M   'P 1'
#
loop_
_entity.id
_entity.type
_entity.pdbx_description
1 polymer ?
#
loop_
_entity_poly.entity_id
_entity_poly.type
_entity_poly.pdbx_seq_one_letter_code
_entity_poly.pdbx_strand_id
1 'polypeptide(L)' 'MSPTLIGQPITRLDGRPKVTGTATYAAEFQRPKVAYGALIQSTIANGSVVRIDLSAA' A
#
# COMPACT_ATOMS: atom_id res chain seq x y z
N MET A 1 -7.24 16.57 -37.59
CA MET A 1 -7.16 15.14 -37.27
C MET A 1 -6.38 15.01 -35.98
N SER A 2 -6.93 14.34 -34.97
CA SER A 2 -6.18 14.04 -33.75
C SER A 2 -5.04 13.06 -34.07
N PRO A 3 -3.85 13.24 -33.49
CA PRO A 3 -2.72 12.36 -33.77
C PRO A 3 -3.00 10.92 -33.31
N THR A 4 -2.53 9.94 -34.09
CA THR A 4 -2.56 8.52 -33.73
C THR A 4 -1.61 8.26 -32.57
N LEU A 5 -2.15 7.91 -31.40
CA LEU A 5 -1.37 7.70 -30.17
C LEU A 5 -0.76 6.30 -30.06
N ILE A 6 -1.26 5.33 -30.82
CA ILE A 6 -0.78 3.95 -30.78
C ILE A 6 0.64 3.88 -31.34
N GLY A 7 1.56 3.26 -30.59
CA GLY A 7 2.96 3.06 -30.97
C GLY A 7 3.88 4.25 -30.70
N GLN A 8 3.38 5.37 -30.16
CA GLN A 8 4.20 6.53 -29.84
C GLN A 8 4.85 6.40 -28.44
N PRO A 9 6.12 6.82 -28.25
CA PRO A 9 6.81 6.77 -26.96
C PRO A 9 6.36 7.94 -26.06
N ILE A 10 5.10 7.93 -25.64
CA ILE A 10 4.53 8.99 -24.82
C ILE A 10 5.04 8.95 -23.37
N THR A 11 5.29 10.12 -22.79
CA THR A 11 5.62 10.21 -21.36
C THR A 11 4.42 9.76 -20.52
N ARG A 12 4.71 8.96 -19.49
CA ARG A 12 3.67 8.52 -18.54
C ARG A 12 3.14 9.71 -17.73
N LEU A 13 1.82 9.80 -17.61
CA LEU A 13 1.16 10.81 -16.77
C LEU A 13 1.64 10.74 -15.31
N ASP A 14 1.80 9.53 -14.78
CA ASP A 14 2.25 9.29 -13.41
C ASP A 14 3.79 9.33 -13.24
N GLY A 15 4.55 9.54 -14.33
CA GLY A 15 6.01 9.45 -14.32
C GLY A 15 6.67 10.51 -13.43
N ARG A 16 6.36 11.79 -13.69
CA ARG A 16 6.99 12.90 -12.96
C ARG A 16 6.73 12.83 -11.45
N PRO A 17 5.49 12.63 -10.96
CA PRO A 17 5.25 12.49 -9.53
C PRO A 17 6.04 11.35 -8.87
N LYS A 18 6.16 10.21 -9.56
CA LYS A 18 6.89 9.04 -9.06
C LYS A 18 8.41 9.23 -8.99
N VAL A 19 9.01 9.96 -9.94
CA VAL A 19 10.48 10.19 -9.96
C VAL A 19 10.92 11.42 -9.17
N THR A 20 9.99 12.26 -8.72
CA THR A 20 10.28 13.48 -7.95
C THR A 20 9.91 13.36 -6.48
N GLY A 21 9.39 12.20 -6.04
CA GLY A 21 8.92 12.00 -4.66
C GLY A 21 7.63 12.78 -4.33
N THR A 22 6.86 13.20 -5.33
CA THR A 22 5.60 13.93 -5.12
C THR A 22 4.35 13.06 -5.30
N ALA A 23 4.52 11.79 -5.72
CA ALA A 23 3.45 10.81 -5.70
C ALA A 23 3.16 10.38 -4.25
N THR A 24 1.89 10.45 -3.84
CA THR A 24 1.45 10.01 -2.51
C THR A 24 1.14 8.51 -2.50
N TYR A 25 1.74 7.78 -1.58
CA TYR A 25 1.53 6.35 -1.33
C TYR A 25 0.76 6.11 -0.03
N ALA A 26 0.31 4.87 0.17
CA ALA A 26 -0.60 4.49 1.26
C ALA A 26 -0.13 4.94 2.67
N ALA A 27 1.18 4.93 2.92
CA ALA A 27 1.76 5.29 4.22
C ALA A 27 1.86 6.82 4.45
N GLU A 28 1.65 7.64 3.43
CA GLU A 28 1.88 9.10 3.50
C GLU A 28 0.60 9.89 3.76
N PHE A 29 -0.56 9.23 3.70
CA PHE A 29 -1.84 9.87 4.01
C PHE A 29 -1.96 10.21 5.49
N GLN A 30 -1.87 11.51 5.80
CA GLN A 30 -2.08 12.03 7.15
C GLN A 30 -3.59 12.18 7.42
N ARG A 31 -4.09 11.54 8.47
CA ARG A 31 -5.49 11.64 8.92
C ARG A 31 -5.53 11.86 10.44
N PRO A 32 -6.43 12.73 10.93
CA PRO A 32 -6.60 12.88 12.37
C PRO A 32 -7.13 11.58 12.99
N LYS A 33 -6.68 11.26 14.21
CA LYS A 33 -7.13 10.09 14.98
C LYS A 33 -6.94 8.74 14.25
N VAL A 34 -5.84 8.58 13.52
CA VAL A 34 -5.49 7.29 12.90
C VAL A 34 -5.04 6.29 13.98
N ALA A 35 -5.54 5.06 13.90
CA ALA A 35 -5.05 3.95 14.70
C ALA A 35 -3.93 3.21 13.95
N TYR A 36 -2.92 2.76 14.67
CA TYR A 36 -1.86 1.90 14.13
C TYR A 36 -2.16 0.45 14.50
N GLY A 37 -2.06 -0.45 13.52
CA GLY A 37 -2.26 -1.88 13.71
C GLY A 37 -0.95 -2.65 13.58
N ALA A 38 -0.79 -3.68 14.40
CA ALA A 38 0.27 -4.68 14.26
C ALA A 38 -0.37 -6.06 14.16
N LEU A 39 0.26 -6.95 13.37
CA LEU A 39 -0.21 -8.32 13.19
C LEU A 39 0.66 -9.28 13.99
N ILE A 40 0.04 -10.19 14.73
CA ILE A 40 0.69 -11.37 15.31
C ILE A 40 0.43 -12.54 14.37
N GLN A 41 1.49 -13.01 13.71
CA GLN A 41 1.39 -14.06 12.69
C GLN A 41 1.63 -15.46 13.29
N SER A 42 1.18 -16.50 12.58
CA SER A 42 1.46 -17.89 12.96
C SER A 42 2.96 -18.15 12.98
N THR A 43 3.44 -18.83 14.02
CA THR A 43 4.83 -19.29 14.12
C THR A 43 5.02 -20.70 13.55
N ILE A 44 3.95 -21.33 13.07
CA ILE A 44 3.95 -22.67 12.46
C ILE A 44 3.29 -22.64 11.08
N ALA A 45 3.69 -23.58 10.21
CA ALA A 45 3.18 -23.67 8.85
C ALA A 45 1.75 -24.22 8.76
N ASN A 46 1.35 -25.13 9.66
CA ASN A 46 0.02 -25.72 9.70
C ASN A 46 -0.36 -26.12 11.12
N GLY A 47 -1.58 -25.77 11.53
CA GLY A 47 -2.18 -26.17 12.81
C GLY A 47 -3.56 -25.56 12.95
N SER A 48 -4.22 -25.82 14.08
CA SER A 48 -5.51 -25.22 14.43
C SER A 48 -5.33 -24.24 15.59
N VAL A 49 -6.03 -23.11 15.54
CA VAL A 49 -6.06 -22.15 16.66
C VAL A 49 -7.01 -22.70 17.72
N VAL A 50 -6.45 -23.09 18.88
CA VAL A 50 -7.25 -23.61 20.00
C VAL A 50 -7.66 -22.53 21.00
N ARG A 51 -6.89 -21.44 21.10
CA ARG A 51 -7.14 -20.31 22.02
C ARG A 51 -6.35 -19.09 21.58
N ILE A 52 -6.92 -17.90 21.81
CA ILE A 52 -6.21 -16.62 21.78
C ILE A 52 -6.44 -15.95 23.14
N ASP A 53 -5.37 -15.58 23.82
CA ASP A 53 -5.43 -14.82 25.06
C ASP A 53 -5.21 -13.34 24.78
N LEU A 54 -6.20 -12.50 25.07
CA LEU A 54 -6.15 -11.06 24.85
C LEU A 54 -6.13 -10.27 26.17
N SER A 55 -6.00 -10.94 27.31
CA SER A 55 -6.12 -10.29 28.63
C SER A 55 -5.04 -9.25 28.93
N ALA A 56 -3.86 -9.42 28.32
CA ALA A 56 -2.70 -8.53 28.49
C ALA A 56 -2.48 -7.59 27.28
N ALA A 57 -3.39 -7.61 26.30
CA ALA A 57 -3.32 -6.75 25.13
C ALA A 57 -3.77 -5.31 25.43
#